data_AF-A0A4C1U7T4-F1
#
_entry.id   AF-A0A4C1U7T4-F1
#
_cell.length_a   1.000
_cell.length_b   1.000
_cell.length_c   1.000
_cell.angle_alpha   90.00
_cell.angle_beta   90.00
_cell.angle_gamma   90.00
#
_symmetry.space_group_name_H-M   'P 1'
#
loop_
_entity.id
_entity.type
_entity.pdbx_description
1 polymer ?
#
loop_
_entity_poly.entity_id
_entity_poly.type
_entity_poly.pdbx_seq_one_letter_code
_entity_poly.pdbx_strand_id
1 'polypeptide(L)'
;MLRDMFACVLPSVLAFLCGFYCLLHSWFNAFAEMLTFADRLFYEDWWTQSQYSHFYRSWNLVVHTWLREYIYKPLSPRTGKMFATLTVFLVSALAHEVVLAASFGFFYPVLFVEFGVIGLLVVPLTAVGGRRHPDFYNFLIWLSFFVGNGLMWSLYPMEHFARQNCAPAETDSFFVPKSWSCPRVVIKPNWTFHNPFSLGN
;
A
#
# COMPACT_ATOMS: atom_id res chain seq x y z
N MET A 1 -1.34 -1.08 -21.75
CA MET A 1 -1.08 -0.42 -20.45
C MET A 1 -2.37 0.02 -19.77
N LEU A 2 -3.02 1.13 -20.14
CA LEU A 2 -4.24 1.61 -19.44
C LEU A 2 -5.35 0.54 -19.33
N ARG A 3 -5.67 -0.14 -20.43
CA ARG A 3 -6.66 -1.24 -20.45
C ARG A 3 -6.30 -2.35 -19.46
N ASP A 4 -5.02 -2.70 -19.38
CA ASP A 4 -4.53 -3.77 -18.52
C ASP A 4 -4.53 -3.33 -17.05
N MET A 5 -4.25 -2.06 -16.78
CA MET A 5 -4.37 -1.46 -15.44
C MET A 5 -5.82 -1.52 -14.94
N PHE A 6 -6.80 -1.20 -15.79
CA PHE A 6 -8.22 -1.35 -15.43
C PHE A 6 -8.61 -2.79 -15.13
N ALA A 7 -8.05 -3.77 -15.84
CA ALA A 7 -8.32 -5.18 -15.58
C ALA A 7 -7.80 -5.65 -14.21
N CYS A 8 -6.73 -5.03 -13.69
CA CYS A 8 -6.14 -5.36 -12.40
C CYS A 8 -6.90 -4.74 -11.20
N VAL A 9 -7.73 -3.72 -11.41
CA VAL A 9 -8.43 -3.00 -10.34
C VAL A 9 -9.30 -3.94 -9.50
N LEU A 10 -10.17 -4.74 -10.12
CA LEU A 10 -11.08 -5.63 -9.39
C LEU A 10 -10.33 -6.71 -8.60
N PRO A 11 -9.42 -7.50 -9.19
CA PRO A 11 -8.60 -8.44 -8.45
C PRO A 11 -7.82 -7.81 -7.30
N SER A 12 -7.25 -6.61 -7.51
CA SER A 12 -6.44 -5.92 -6.50
C SER A 12 -7.26 -5.54 -5.27
N VAL A 13 -8.45 -4.99 -5.46
CA VAL A 13 -9.31 -4.57 -4.34
C VAL A 13 -9.84 -5.78 -3.59
N LEU A 14 -10.26 -6.83 -4.30
CA LEU A 14 -10.68 -8.07 -3.66
C LEU A 14 -9.54 -8.69 -2.85
N ALA A 15 -8.33 -8.78 -3.41
CA ALA A 15 -7.17 -9.30 -2.70
C ALA A 15 -6.84 -8.49 -1.46
N PHE A 16 -6.92 -7.15 -1.54
CA PHE A 16 -6.69 -6.28 -0.39
C PHE A 16 -7.76 -6.44 0.70
N LEU A 17 -9.04 -6.49 0.34
CA LEU A 17 -10.14 -6.71 1.29
C LEU A 17 -10.04 -8.09 1.97
N CYS A 18 -9.70 -9.13 1.21
CA CYS A 18 -9.43 -10.46 1.75
C CYS A 18 -8.22 -10.43 2.68
N GLY A 19 -7.12 -9.79 2.29
CA GLY A 19 -5.92 -9.64 3.11
C GLY A 19 -6.19 -8.89 4.42
N PHE A 20 -6.97 -7.82 4.35
CA PHE A 20 -7.43 -7.08 5.53
C PHE A 20 -8.23 -7.97 6.48
N TYR A 21 -9.22 -8.70 5.95
CA TYR A 21 -10.03 -9.60 6.76
C TYR A 21 -9.18 -10.71 7.38
N CYS A 22 -8.36 -11.40 6.59
CA CYS A 22 -7.51 -12.49 7.07
C CYS A 22 -6.53 -12.02 8.15
N LEU A 23 -5.93 -10.84 8.00
CA LEU A 23 -4.91 -10.34 8.93
C LEU A 23 -5.52 -9.61 10.13
N LEU A 24 -6.26 -8.52 9.91
CA LEU A 24 -6.72 -7.67 11.00
C LEU A 24 -7.92 -8.27 11.74
N HIS A 25 -8.80 -8.97 11.03
CA HIS A 25 -9.96 -9.60 11.66
C HIS A 25 -9.61 -10.99 12.16
N SER A 26 -9.27 -11.94 11.29
CA SER A 26 -9.11 -13.34 11.68
C SER A 26 -7.83 -13.60 12.48
N TRP A 27 -6.67 -13.18 11.96
CA TRP A 27 -5.38 -13.48 12.58
C TRP A 27 -5.20 -12.77 13.93
N PHE A 28 -5.42 -11.46 14.01
CA PHE A 28 -5.27 -10.76 15.28
C PHE A 28 -6.28 -11.20 16.34
N ASN A 29 -7.54 -11.50 15.99
CA ASN A 29 -8.47 -12.07 16.98
C ASN A 29 -8.08 -13.47 17.43
N ALA A 30 -7.57 -14.32 16.53
CA ALA A 30 -7.08 -15.65 16.92
C ALA A 30 -5.92 -15.54 17.92
N PHE A 31 -4.96 -14.64 17.68
CA PHE A 31 -3.86 -14.39 18.62
C PHE A 31 -4.33 -13.74 19.92
N ALA A 32 -5.30 -12.82 19.86
CA ALA A 32 -5.86 -12.22 21.06
C ALA A 32 -6.55 -13.27 21.95
N GLU A 33 -7.29 -14.21 21.37
CA GLU A 33 -7.89 -15.32 22.12
C GLU A 33 -6.83 -16.25 22.73
N MET A 34 -5.84 -16.67 21.93
CA MET A 34 -4.73 -17.52 22.42
C MET A 34 -3.93 -16.87 23.55
N LEU A 35 -3.74 -15.55 23.49
CA LEU A 35 -3.00 -14.78 24.50
C LEU A 35 -3.90 -14.28 25.63
N THR A 36 -5.21 -14.60 25.63
CA THR A 36 -6.20 -14.08 26.58
C THR A 36 -6.22 -12.55 26.67
N PHE A 37 -5.93 -11.88 25.55
CA PHE A 37 -5.90 -10.43 25.43
C PHE A 37 -7.32 -9.89 25.21
N ALA A 38 -7.73 -8.98 26.10
CA ALA A 38 -9.11 -8.50 26.15
C ALA A 38 -9.41 -7.41 25.11
N ASP A 39 -8.43 -6.62 24.70
CA ASP A 39 -8.64 -5.55 23.72
C ASP A 39 -8.57 -6.11 22.30
N ARG A 40 -9.71 -6.10 21.60
CA ARG A 40 -9.88 -6.67 20.25
C ARG A 40 -10.18 -5.61 19.20
N LEU A 41 -10.06 -4.33 19.56
CA LEU A 41 -10.36 -3.22 18.65
C LEU A 41 -9.17 -2.93 17.73
N PHE A 42 -9.00 -3.75 16.70
CA PHE A 42 -7.90 -3.62 15.74
C PHE A 42 -8.20 -2.65 14.57
N TYR A 43 -9.48 -2.42 14.27
CA TYR A 43 -9.97 -1.53 13.21
C TYR A 43 -11.38 -1.01 13.57
N GLU A 44 -11.78 0.09 12.95
CA GLU A 44 -13.13 0.68 13.02
C GLU A 44 -13.77 0.71 11.62
N ASP A 45 -14.97 1.29 11.49
CA ASP A 45 -15.73 1.38 10.23
C ASP A 45 -15.08 2.32 9.20
N TRP A 46 -13.92 1.94 8.69
CA TRP A 46 -13.12 2.75 7.76
C TRP A 46 -13.79 2.92 6.39
N TRP A 47 -14.67 1.98 6.01
CA TRP A 47 -15.34 1.97 4.71
C TRP A 47 -16.45 3.01 4.57
N THR A 48 -17.00 3.51 5.68
CA THR A 48 -18.05 4.55 5.70
C THR A 48 -17.49 5.96 5.85
N GLN A 49 -16.16 6.11 5.97
CA GLN A 49 -15.55 7.40 6.23
C GLN A 49 -15.63 8.32 5.00
N SER A 50 -15.90 9.59 5.24
CA SER A 50 -15.94 10.65 4.21
C SER A 50 -14.70 11.57 4.27
N GLN A 51 -13.84 11.38 5.26
CA GLN A 51 -12.64 12.19 5.46
C GLN A 51 -11.42 11.27 5.46
N TYR A 52 -10.39 11.60 4.67
CA TYR A 52 -9.15 10.82 4.62
C TYR A 52 -8.45 10.72 5.98
N SER A 53 -8.55 11.78 6.79
CA SER A 53 -8.04 11.80 8.15
C SER A 53 -8.67 10.72 9.04
N HIS A 54 -9.97 10.44 8.87
CA HIS A 54 -10.67 9.39 9.62
C HIS A 54 -10.42 8.01 9.02
N PHE A 55 -10.38 7.90 7.69
CA PHE A 55 -10.02 6.66 6.98
C PHE A 55 -8.67 6.10 7.47
N TYR A 56 -7.61 6.92 7.52
CA TYR A 56 -6.30 6.46 7.98
C TYR A 56 -6.25 6.06 9.47
N ARG A 57 -7.15 6.60 10.30
CA ARG A 57 -7.22 6.29 11.74
C ARG A 57 -7.97 5.00 12.03
N SER A 58 -9.02 4.75 11.25
CA SER A 58 -9.95 3.63 11.43
C SER A 58 -9.48 2.35 10.74
N TRP A 59 -8.65 2.46 9.69
CA TRP A 59 -8.16 1.31 8.93
C TRP A 59 -7.36 0.30 9.77
N ASN A 60 -6.37 0.76 10.53
CA ASN A 60 -5.51 -0.07 11.35
C ASN A 60 -5.15 0.68 12.63
N LEU A 61 -5.92 0.41 13.70
CA LEU A 61 -5.75 1.11 14.98
C LEU A 61 -4.42 0.77 15.64
N VAL A 62 -3.88 -0.44 15.45
CA VAL A 62 -2.61 -0.86 16.04
C VAL A 62 -1.47 0.04 15.56
N VAL A 63 -1.32 0.16 14.23
CA VAL A 63 -0.29 1.01 13.62
C VAL A 63 -0.57 2.48 13.87
N HIS A 64 -1.84 2.90 13.74
CA HIS A 64 -2.22 4.29 13.98
C HIS A 64 -1.88 4.74 15.40
N THR A 65 -2.22 3.94 16.42
CA THR A 65 -1.97 4.24 17.82
C THR A 65 -0.47 4.27 18.09
N TRP A 66 0.31 3.34 17.54
CA TRP A 66 1.76 3.37 17.65
C TRP A 66 2.37 4.67 17.07
N LEU A 67 2.00 5.04 15.85
CA LEU A 67 2.45 6.28 15.22
C LEU A 67 2.05 7.52 16.03
N ARG A 68 0.83 7.52 16.59
CA ARG A 68 0.32 8.62 17.41
C ARG A 68 1.10 8.77 18.72
N GLU A 69 1.26 7.69 19.47
CA GLU A 69 1.87 7.70 20.81
C GLU A 69 3.37 7.95 20.75
N TYR A 70 4.09 7.28 19.83
CA TYR A 70 5.55 7.30 19.80
C TYR A 70 6.15 8.40 18.92
N ILE A 71 5.42 8.88 17.91
CA ILE A 71 5.94 9.89 16.97
C ILE A 71 5.17 11.20 17.11
N TYR A 72 3.85 11.19 16.92
CA TYR A 72 3.07 12.43 16.85
C TYR A 72 3.03 13.19 18.18
N LYS A 73 2.65 12.52 19.29
CA LYS A 73 2.51 13.16 20.61
C LYS A 73 3.79 13.83 21.11
N PRO A 74 4.98 13.21 21.08
CA PRO A 74 6.20 13.87 21.55
C PRO A 74 6.66 15.00 20.61
N LEU A 75 6.35 14.91 19.32
CA LEU A 75 6.82 15.87 18.31
C LEU A 75 5.90 17.11 18.20
N SER A 76 4.58 16.92 18.29
CA SER A 76 3.57 17.97 18.12
C SER A 76 3.78 19.23 18.97
N PRO A 77 4.16 19.17 20.28
CA PRO A 77 4.38 20.38 21.07
C PRO A 77 5.69 21.11 20.72
N ARG A 78 6.65 20.43 20.07
CA ARG A 78 7.97 20.99 19.76
C ARG A 78 8.05 21.62 18.36
N THR A 79 7.42 21.01 17.37
CA THR A 79 7.53 21.40 15.96
C THR A 79 6.22 21.91 15.36
N GLY A 80 5.11 21.85 16.11
CA GLY A 80 3.78 22.17 15.64
C GLY A 80 3.08 21.01 14.90
N LYS A 81 1.75 21.13 14.78
CA LYS A 81 0.86 20.07 14.26
C LYS A 81 1.16 19.68 12.81
N MET A 82 1.50 20.66 11.97
CA MET A 82 1.79 20.42 10.56
C MET A 82 3.03 19.57 10.39
N PHE A 83 4.15 19.98 10.99
CA PHE A 83 5.40 19.24 10.90
C PHE A 83 5.27 17.84 11.53
N ALA A 84 4.60 17.72 12.68
CA ALA A 84 4.36 16.41 13.29
C ALA A 84 3.54 15.47 12.38
N THR A 85 2.52 16.01 11.68
CA THR A 85 1.76 15.24 10.70
C THR A 85 2.63 14.82 9.51
N LEU A 86 3.40 15.74 8.94
CA LEU A 86 4.32 15.45 7.84
C LEU A 86 5.30 14.33 8.21
N THR A 87 5.90 14.39 9.40
CA THR A 87 6.84 13.38 9.88
C THR A 87 6.18 12.00 10.02
N VAL A 88 4.96 11.93 10.57
CA VAL A 88 4.24 10.64 10.70
C VAL A 88 3.94 10.04 9.32
N PHE A 89 3.46 10.85 8.38
CA PHE A 89 3.20 10.39 7.01
C PHE A 89 4.48 9.93 6.33
N LEU A 90 5.58 10.68 6.47
CA LEU A 90 6.87 10.33 5.88
C LEU A 90 7.42 9.02 6.45
N VAL A 91 7.42 8.86 7.78
CA VAL A 91 7.89 7.62 8.44
C VAL A 91 7.04 6.43 7.99
N SER A 92 5.71 6.59 7.94
CA SER A 92 4.82 5.55 7.46
C SER A 92 5.10 5.20 5.99
N ALA A 93 5.19 6.19 5.10
CA ALA A 93 5.45 5.97 3.68
C ALA A 93 6.79 5.26 3.43
N LEU A 94 7.85 5.68 4.14
CA LEU A 94 9.17 5.03 4.07
C LEU A 94 9.13 3.59 4.58
N ALA A 95 8.43 3.32 5.68
CA ALA A 95 8.32 1.97 6.22
C ALA A 95 7.65 1.01 5.22
N HIS A 96 6.56 1.44 4.57
CA HIS A 96 5.92 0.63 3.53
C HIS A 96 6.84 0.40 2.33
N GLU A 97 7.54 1.45 1.86
CA GLU A 97 8.46 1.32 0.73
C GLU A 97 9.63 0.38 1.05
N VAL A 98 10.18 0.42 2.27
CA VAL A 98 11.23 -0.50 2.71
C VAL A 98 10.74 -1.94 2.72
N VAL A 99 9.51 -2.20 3.21
CA VAL A 99 8.93 -3.54 3.22
C VAL A 99 8.72 -4.05 1.79
N LEU A 100 8.19 -3.22 0.89
CA LEU A 100 7.99 -3.58 -0.51
C LEU A 100 9.33 -3.81 -1.23
N ALA A 101 10.30 -2.92 -1.05
CA ALA A 101 11.61 -3.05 -1.66
C ALA A 101 12.36 -4.30 -1.18
N ALA A 102 12.27 -4.62 0.11
CA ALA A 102 12.82 -5.86 0.67
C ALA A 102 12.10 -7.12 0.13
N SER A 103 10.78 -7.04 -0.08
CA SER A 103 9.98 -8.18 -0.56
C SER A 103 10.18 -8.47 -2.04
N PHE A 104 10.27 -7.43 -2.87
CA PHE A 104 10.39 -7.56 -4.33
C PHE A 104 11.85 -7.57 -4.83
N GLY A 105 12.81 -7.07 -4.04
CA GLY A 105 14.22 -7.00 -4.41
C GLY A 105 14.57 -5.83 -5.35
N PHE A 106 13.70 -4.81 -5.46
CA PHE A 106 13.94 -3.58 -6.21
C PHE A 106 13.20 -2.41 -5.57
N PHE A 107 13.68 -1.17 -5.80
CA PHE A 107 13.02 0.04 -5.32
C PHE A 107 12.10 0.61 -6.40
N TYR A 108 10.82 0.78 -6.09
CA TYR A 108 9.87 1.38 -7.02
C TYR A 108 8.79 2.18 -6.28
N PRO A 109 8.99 3.50 -6.10
CA PRO A 109 8.31 4.31 -5.08
C PRO A 109 6.87 4.73 -5.45
N VAL A 110 6.09 3.83 -6.06
CA VAL A 110 4.70 4.08 -6.43
C VAL A 110 3.85 4.33 -5.18
N LEU A 111 4.02 3.47 -4.16
CA LEU A 111 3.26 3.57 -2.92
C LEU A 111 3.69 4.79 -2.10
N PHE A 112 4.99 5.10 -2.09
CA PHE A 112 5.49 6.32 -1.44
C PHE A 112 4.84 7.59 -2.02
N VAL A 113 4.72 7.69 -3.36
CA VAL A 113 4.10 8.85 -4.01
C VAL A 113 2.59 8.87 -3.74
N GLU A 114 1.90 7.74 -3.86
CA GLU A 114 0.45 7.66 -3.65
C GLU A 114 0.06 7.96 -2.20
N PHE A 115 0.62 7.23 -1.25
CA PHE A 115 0.29 7.41 0.17
C PHE A 115 0.93 8.68 0.75
N GLY A 116 2.20 8.94 0.44
CA GLY A 116 2.97 10.02 1.05
C GLY A 116 2.67 11.40 0.46
N VAL A 117 2.58 11.52 -0.86
CA VAL A 117 2.35 12.82 -1.52
C VAL A 117 0.86 13.05 -1.73
N ILE A 118 0.18 12.16 -2.46
CA ILE A 118 -1.25 12.35 -2.78
C ILE A 118 -2.08 12.28 -1.49
N GLY A 119 -1.84 11.27 -0.65
CA GLY A 119 -2.50 11.12 0.65
C GLY A 119 -2.40 12.36 1.54
N LEU A 120 -1.21 12.97 1.61
CA LEU A 120 -1.01 14.19 2.41
C LEU A 120 -1.72 15.41 1.83
N LEU A 121 -1.80 15.53 0.51
CA LEU A 121 -2.52 16.62 -0.17
C LEU A 121 -4.04 16.52 0.00
N VAL A 122 -4.61 15.31 -0.01
CA VAL A 122 -6.07 15.12 0.07
C VAL A 122 -6.62 15.23 1.50
N VAL A 123 -5.80 15.01 2.53
CA VAL A 123 -6.22 15.13 3.94
C VAL A 123 -6.82 16.50 4.29
N PRO A 124 -6.17 17.66 4.02
CA PRO A 124 -6.75 18.96 4.31
C PRO A 124 -7.95 19.29 3.40
N LEU A 125 -7.94 18.85 2.14
CA LEU A 125 -9.02 19.10 1.18
C LEU A 125 -10.31 18.40 1.59
N THR A 126 -10.22 17.15 2.04
CA THR A 126 -11.37 16.36 2.47
C THR A 126 -11.86 16.73 3.88
N ALA A 127 -11.09 17.46 4.68
CA ALA A 127 -11.47 17.83 6.04
C ALA A 127 -12.72 18.75 6.11
N VAL A 128 -12.89 19.64 5.12
CA VAL A 128 -14.06 20.52 5.01
C VAL A 128 -15.12 19.89 4.11
N GLY A 129 -14.71 19.40 2.94
CA GLY A 129 -15.60 18.81 1.95
C GLY A 129 -16.34 17.56 2.46
N GLY A 130 -15.62 16.66 3.15
CA GLY A 130 -16.17 15.41 3.68
C GLY A 130 -17.19 15.60 4.80
N ARG A 131 -17.17 16.75 5.50
CA ARG A 131 -18.22 17.10 6.48
C ARG A 131 -19.49 17.62 5.81
N ARG A 132 -19.35 18.34 4.69
CA ARG A 132 -20.47 19.00 4.01
C ARG A 132 -21.23 18.02 3.10
N HIS A 133 -20.52 17.11 2.45
CA HIS A 133 -21.07 16.14 1.51
C HIS A 133 -20.52 14.73 1.78
N PRO A 134 -20.95 14.06 2.86
CA PRO A 134 -20.35 12.81 3.32
C PRO A 134 -20.39 11.69 2.27
N ASP A 135 -21.54 11.46 1.62
CA ASP A 135 -21.71 10.37 0.66
C ASP A 135 -20.84 10.56 -0.60
N PHE A 136 -20.75 11.80 -1.08
CA PHE A 136 -19.92 12.12 -2.25
C PHE A 136 -18.43 11.88 -1.96
N TYR A 137 -17.95 12.31 -0.78
CA TYR A 137 -16.55 12.10 -0.42
C TYR A 137 -16.24 10.65 -0.03
N ASN A 138 -17.21 9.91 0.51
CA ASN A 138 -17.07 8.46 0.68
C ASN A 138 -16.89 7.76 -0.67
N PHE A 139 -17.71 8.10 -1.66
CA PHE A 139 -17.54 7.60 -3.02
C PHE A 139 -16.18 7.98 -3.61
N LEU A 140 -15.70 9.22 -3.40
CA LEU A 140 -14.37 9.63 -3.85
C LEU A 140 -13.24 8.84 -3.18
N ILE A 141 -13.34 8.57 -1.86
CA ILE A 141 -12.37 7.73 -1.15
C ILE A 141 -12.34 6.33 -1.77
N TRP A 142 -13.50 5.72 -1.98
CA TRP A 142 -13.58 4.43 -2.67
C TRP A 142 -12.95 4.50 -4.07
N LEU A 143 -13.35 5.46 -4.89
CA LEU A 143 -12.82 5.62 -6.25
C LEU A 143 -11.29 5.72 -6.24
N SER A 144 -10.74 6.57 -5.37
CA SER A 144 -9.28 6.71 -5.22
C SER A 144 -8.61 5.43 -4.72
N PHE A 145 -9.27 4.69 -3.82
CA PHE A 145 -8.80 3.41 -3.31
C PHE A 145 -8.76 2.33 -4.41
N PHE A 146 -9.78 2.25 -5.28
CA PHE A 146 -9.80 1.36 -6.44
C PHE A 146 -8.70 1.69 -7.44
N VAL A 147 -8.55 2.98 -7.79
CA VAL A 147 -7.51 3.44 -8.72
C VAL A 147 -6.12 3.17 -8.18
N GLY A 148 -5.88 3.54 -6.92
CA GLY A 148 -4.61 3.33 -6.23
C GLY A 148 -4.15 1.88 -6.18
N ASN A 149 -5.03 0.99 -5.71
CA ASN A 149 -4.73 -0.45 -5.69
C ASN A 149 -4.49 -1.01 -7.09
N GLY A 150 -5.27 -0.59 -8.09
CA GLY A 150 -5.05 -1.01 -9.48
C GLY A 150 -3.71 -0.54 -10.06
N LEU A 151 -3.28 0.68 -9.74
CA LEU A 151 -1.96 1.19 -10.13
C LEU A 151 -0.85 0.37 -9.47
N MET A 152 -0.91 0.12 -8.17
CA MET A 152 0.10 -0.70 -7.48
C MET A 152 0.17 -2.12 -8.04
N TRP A 153 -0.97 -2.79 -8.16
CA TRP A 153 -1.05 -4.18 -8.63
C TRP A 153 -0.78 -4.37 -10.12
N SER A 154 -0.68 -3.29 -10.90
CA SER A 154 -0.21 -3.36 -12.28
C SER A 154 1.27 -3.01 -12.39
N LEU A 155 1.71 -1.96 -11.70
CA LEU A 155 3.06 -1.40 -11.80
C LEU A 155 4.12 -2.29 -11.13
N TYR A 156 3.89 -2.82 -9.93
CA TYR A 156 4.86 -3.69 -9.26
C TYR A 156 5.09 -5.03 -10.00
N PRO A 157 4.03 -5.78 -10.40
CA PRO A 157 4.24 -6.99 -11.19
C PRO A 157 4.84 -6.72 -12.56
N MET A 158 4.46 -5.60 -13.22
CA MET A 158 5.07 -5.19 -14.49
C MET A 158 6.58 -5.01 -14.34
N GLU A 159 7.02 -4.32 -13.29
CA GLU A 159 8.45 -4.14 -13.01
C GLU A 159 9.14 -5.46 -12.68
N HIS A 160 8.52 -6.31 -11.86
CA HIS A 160 9.05 -7.63 -11.52
C HIS A 160 9.25 -8.50 -12.78
N PHE A 161 8.24 -8.60 -13.63
CA PHE A 161 8.32 -9.40 -14.86
C PHE A 161 9.21 -8.74 -15.92
N ALA A 162 9.32 -7.42 -15.96
CA ALA A 162 10.28 -6.73 -16.83
C ALA A 162 11.72 -7.10 -16.45
N ARG A 163 12.04 -7.15 -15.15
CA ARG A 163 13.37 -7.57 -14.67
C ARG A 163 13.71 -9.01 -15.06
N GLN A 164 12.72 -9.91 -15.10
CA GLN A 164 12.93 -11.31 -15.46
C GLN A 164 12.99 -11.58 -16.98
N ASN A 165 12.19 -10.86 -17.77
CA ASN A 165 11.98 -11.18 -19.19
C ASN A 165 12.69 -10.23 -20.16
N CYS A 166 13.22 -9.11 -19.69
CA CYS A 166 14.00 -8.18 -20.53
C CYS A 166 15.49 -8.51 -20.45
N ALA A 167 16.19 -8.36 -21.57
CA ALA A 167 17.64 -8.59 -21.64
C ALA A 167 18.38 -7.75 -20.57
N PRO A 168 19.41 -8.29 -19.90
CA PRO A 168 20.20 -7.53 -18.95
C PRO A 168 20.87 -6.34 -19.65
N ALA A 169 20.65 -5.14 -19.13
CA ALA A 169 21.26 -3.92 -19.62
C ALA A 169 22.32 -3.44 -18.62
N GLU A 170 23.38 -2.79 -19.10
CA GLU A 170 24.46 -2.26 -18.24
C GLU A 170 23.95 -1.17 -17.27
N THR A 171 22.80 -0.55 -17.59
CA THR A 171 22.11 0.43 -16.75
C THR A 171 21.17 -0.19 -15.70
N ASP A 172 21.09 -1.52 -15.61
CA ASP A 172 20.21 -2.19 -14.65
C ASP A 172 20.66 -1.84 -13.21
N SER A 173 19.81 -1.14 -12.49
CA SER A 173 20.07 -0.68 -11.12
C SER A 173 18.90 -1.01 -10.20
N PHE A 174 19.17 -1.03 -8.90
CA PHE A 174 18.14 -1.22 -7.87
C PHE A 174 17.10 -0.09 -7.86
N PHE A 175 17.53 1.14 -8.17
CA PHE A 175 16.71 2.35 -8.11
C PHE A 175 16.05 2.76 -9.44
N VAL A 176 16.49 2.17 -10.56
CA VAL A 176 15.99 2.55 -11.89
C VAL A 176 15.00 1.49 -12.36
N PRO A 177 13.74 1.85 -12.66
CA PRO A 177 12.75 0.89 -13.11
C PRO A 177 13.06 0.41 -14.53
N LYS A 178 13.13 -0.91 -14.72
CA LYS A 178 13.43 -1.55 -16.01
C LYS A 178 12.22 -1.55 -16.94
N SER A 179 11.02 -1.50 -16.39
CA SER A 179 9.76 -1.47 -17.12
C SER A 179 9.66 -0.33 -18.15
N TRP A 180 10.34 0.80 -17.93
CA TRP A 180 10.29 1.96 -18.84
C TRP A 180 11.33 1.92 -19.96
N SER A 181 12.40 1.14 -19.79
CA SER A 181 13.52 1.08 -20.73
C SER A 181 13.55 -0.20 -21.56
N CYS A 182 12.67 -1.16 -21.29
CA CYS A 182 12.65 -2.44 -21.99
C CYS A 182 12.13 -2.31 -23.43
N PRO A 183 12.98 -2.52 -24.46
CA PRO A 183 12.57 -2.35 -25.86
C PRO A 183 11.82 -3.56 -26.42
N ARG A 184 12.00 -4.75 -25.84
CA ARG A 184 11.33 -6.00 -26.25
C ARG A 184 11.27 -7.00 -25.10
N VAL A 185 10.08 -7.54 -24.84
CA VAL A 185 9.90 -8.66 -23.91
C VAL A 185 10.37 -9.94 -24.60
N VAL A 186 11.38 -10.62 -24.04
CA VAL A 186 11.80 -11.92 -24.53
C VAL A 186 10.93 -12.97 -23.85
N ILE A 187 9.84 -13.36 -24.51
CA ILE A 187 9.00 -14.46 -24.04
C ILE A 187 9.80 -15.75 -24.22
N LYS A 188 10.17 -16.41 -23.11
CA LYS A 188 10.85 -17.70 -23.17
C LYS A 188 9.91 -18.70 -23.90
N PRO A 189 10.34 -19.33 -25.01
CA PRO A 189 9.47 -20.16 -25.84
C PRO A 189 9.00 -21.44 -25.13
N ASN A 190 9.69 -21.87 -24.07
CA ASN A 190 9.30 -22.95 -23.19
C ASN A 190 9.08 -22.40 -21.78
N TRP A 191 7.82 -22.23 -21.37
CA TRP A 191 7.45 -22.01 -19.96
C TRP A 191 7.59 -23.33 -19.20
N THR A 192 8.82 -23.80 -18.98
CA THR A 192 9.08 -24.95 -18.12
C THR A 192 9.16 -24.46 -16.68
N PHE A 193 8.19 -24.85 -15.85
CA PHE A 193 8.27 -24.72 -14.41
C PHE A 193 9.43 -25.57 -13.91
N HIS A 194 10.59 -24.96 -13.66
CA HIS A 194 11.65 -25.61 -12.91
C HIS A 194 11.19 -25.71 -11.46
N ASN A 195 10.67 -26.87 -11.07
CA ASN A 195 10.38 -27.14 -9.67
C ASN A 195 11.71 -27.14 -8.90
N PRO A 196 11.95 -26.18 -7.99
CA PRO A 196 13.21 -26.13 -7.24
C PRO A 196 13.38 -27.33 -6.29
N PHE A 197 12.32 -28.15 -6.12
CA PHE A 197 12.32 -29.37 -5.30
C PHE A 197 12.38 -30.67 -6.12
N SER A 198 12.74 -30.63 -7.40
CA SER A 198 13.04 -31.87 -8.12
C SER A 198 14.34 -32.46 -7.55
N LEU A 199 14.22 -33.27 -6.51
CA LEU A 199 15.26 -34.16 -6.03
C LEU A 199 15.59 -35.09 -7.20
N GLY A 200 16.82 -34.98 -7.72
CA GLY A 200 17.30 -35.86 -8.78
C GLY A 200 17.16 -37.32 -8.35
N ASN A 201 16.59 -38.14 -9.24
CA ASN A 201 16.68 -39.60 -9.13
C ASN A 201 18.13 -40.06 -9.15
#